data_AF-A0A9E6F0M8-F1
#
_entry.id   AF-A0A9E6F0M8-F1
#
_cell.length_a   1.000
_cell.length_b   1.000
_cell.length_c   1.000
_cell.angle_alpha   90.00
_cell.angle_beta   90.00
_cell.angle_gamma   90.00
#
_symmetry.space_group_name_H-M   'P 1'
#
loop_
_entity.id
_entity.type
_entity.pdbx_description
1 polymer ?
#
loop_
_entity_poly.entity_id
_entity_poly.type
_entity_poly.pdbx_seq_one_letter_code
_entity_poly.pdbx_strand_id
1 'polypeptide(L)'
;MIQKVNKEIISFLFKGTVPLQDPENVKEVKGPERTDMSNLKTGRSDMGDDGSSGKPREERKAEPVRVEKKVGRNDLCPCGSGKKYKQCHGKNE
;
A
#
# COMPACT_ATOMS: atom_id res chain seq x y z
N MET A 1 -13.16 8.98 49.44
CA MET A 1 -12.49 8.13 48.42
C MET A 1 -12.33 8.88 47.09
N ILE A 2 -13.41 9.40 46.49
CA ILE A 2 -13.38 10.16 45.22
C ILE A 2 -12.39 11.35 45.22
N GLN A 3 -12.32 12.11 46.33
CA GLN A 3 -11.43 13.28 46.41
C GLN A 3 -9.94 12.90 46.42
N LYS A 4 -9.61 11.69 46.89
CA LYS A 4 -8.23 11.18 46.87
C LYS A 4 -7.82 10.84 45.44
N VAL A 5 -8.71 10.18 44.71
CA VAL A 5 -8.54 9.84 43.28
C VAL A 5 -8.39 11.10 42.44
N ASN A 6 -9.23 12.12 42.65
CA ASN A 6 -9.12 13.38 41.92
C ASN A 6 -7.78 14.09 42.17
N LYS A 7 -7.30 14.08 43.42
CA LYS A 7 -5.99 14.67 43.77
C LYS A 7 -4.83 13.91 43.14
N GLU A 8 -4.91 12.59 43.08
CA GLU A 8 -3.92 11.73 42.42
C GLU A 8 -3.87 11.98 40.91
N ILE A 9 -5.04 11.99 40.24
CA ILE A 9 -5.15 12.26 38.79
C ILE A 9 -4.60 13.65 38.45
N ILE A 10 -4.98 14.68 39.20
CA ILE A 10 -4.47 16.04 38.99
C ILE A 10 -2.96 16.08 39.21
N SER A 11 -2.45 15.47 40.28
CA SER A 11 -1.01 15.44 40.54
C SER A 11 -0.21 14.74 39.44
N PHE A 12 -0.78 13.70 38.82
CA PHE A 12 -0.17 12.98 37.71
C PHE A 12 -0.19 13.81 36.42
N LEU A 13 -1.29 14.49 36.11
CA LEU A 13 -1.38 15.38 34.95
C LEU A 13 -0.41 16.57 35.06
N PHE A 14 -0.22 17.13 36.25
CA PHE A 14 0.67 18.28 36.45
C PHE A 14 2.16 17.90 36.62
N LYS A 15 2.46 16.69 37.11
CA LYS A 15 3.84 16.21 37.30
C LYS A 15 4.32 15.27 36.18
N GLY A 16 3.42 14.87 35.29
CA GLY A 16 3.77 14.13 34.09
C GLY A 16 4.48 15.06 33.13
N THR A 17 5.81 15.08 33.18
CA THR A 17 6.62 15.60 32.09
C THR A 17 6.38 14.69 30.89
N VAL A 18 5.67 15.18 29.87
CA VAL A 18 5.69 14.53 28.56
C VAL A 18 7.09 14.78 28.01
N PRO A 19 7.95 13.75 27.87
CA PRO A 19 9.15 13.93 27.08
C PRO A 19 8.67 14.17 25.65
N LEU A 20 8.58 15.44 25.27
CA LEU A 20 8.55 15.82 23.87
C LEU A 20 9.82 15.21 23.30
N GLN A 21 9.65 14.18 22.48
CA GLN A 21 10.74 13.43 21.89
C GLN A 21 11.77 14.43 21.35
N ASP A 22 12.98 14.39 21.89
CA ASP A 22 14.08 15.21 21.39
C ASP A 22 14.20 14.97 19.88
N PRO A 23 14.14 16.03 19.05
CA PRO A 23 14.10 15.89 17.59
C PRO A 23 15.36 15.24 17.01
N GLU A 24 16.42 15.04 17.80
CA GLU A 24 17.68 14.45 17.36
C GLU A 24 17.63 12.93 17.09
N ASN A 25 16.63 12.20 17.61
CA ASN A 25 16.54 10.75 17.41
C ASN A 25 15.54 10.30 16.33
N VAL A 26 15.10 11.20 15.44
CA VAL A 26 14.40 10.78 14.22
C VAL A 26 15.44 10.35 13.18
N LYS A 27 15.98 9.14 13.35
CA LYS A 27 16.87 8.54 12.37
C LYS A 27 16.05 8.22 11.13
N GLU A 28 16.23 9.02 10.08
CA GLU A 28 15.60 8.78 8.78
C GLU A 28 15.87 7.34 8.35
N VAL A 29 14.80 6.58 8.15
CA VAL A 29 14.89 5.22 7.61
C VAL A 29 15.40 5.37 6.18
N LYS A 30 16.69 5.08 5.96
CA LYS A 30 17.23 4.92 4.60
C LYS A 30 16.30 3.95 3.87
N GLY A 31 15.63 4.45 2.83
CA GLY A 31 14.71 3.66 2.03
C GLY A 31 15.38 2.38 1.51
N PRO A 32 14.60 1.34 1.16
CA PRO A 32 15.15 0.07 0.74
C PRO A 32 16.12 0.30 -0.42
N GLU A 33 17.40 -0.09 -0.22
CA GLU A 33 18.39 -0.05 -1.28
C GLU A 33 17.88 -0.88 -2.45
N ARG A 34 17.91 -0.27 -3.64
CA ARG A 34 17.45 -0.92 -4.87
C ARG A 34 18.39 -2.08 -5.15
N THR A 35 17.94 -3.30 -4.93
CA THR A 35 18.68 -4.50 -5.30
C THR A 35 18.89 -4.49 -6.81
N ASP A 36 20.14 -4.41 -7.25
CA ASP A 36 20.49 -4.41 -8.67
C ASP A 36 20.30 -5.83 -9.23
N MET A 37 19.28 -5.98 -10.09
CA MET A 37 18.87 -7.25 -10.69
C MET A 37 19.48 -7.44 -12.09
N SER A 38 20.56 -6.71 -12.43
CA SER A 38 21.20 -6.69 -13.75
C SER A 38 21.73 -8.04 -14.24
N ASN A 39 21.94 -9.02 -13.36
CA ASN A 39 22.50 -10.32 -13.72
C ASN A 39 21.51 -11.52 -13.62
N LEU A 40 20.20 -11.31 -13.47
CA LEU A 40 19.26 -12.44 -13.48
C LEU A 40 19.01 -12.94 -14.91
N LYS A 41 19.60 -14.09 -15.23
CA LYS A 41 19.27 -14.87 -16.42
C LYS A 41 18.12 -15.83 -16.12
N THR A 42 16.92 -15.50 -16.58
CA THR A 42 15.79 -16.45 -16.60
C THR A 42 15.77 -17.17 -17.93
N GLY A 43 16.24 -18.41 -17.97
CA GLY A 43 16.13 -19.26 -19.15
C GLY A 43 16.31 -20.73 -18.80
N ARG A 44 15.25 -21.53 -18.99
CA ARG A 44 15.33 -23.00 -19.00
C ARG A 44 15.75 -23.42 -20.40
N SER A 45 17.05 -23.62 -20.61
CA SER A 45 17.62 -24.14 -21.85
C SER A 45 17.78 -25.66 -21.79
N ASP A 46 16.68 -26.37 -21.54
CA ASP A 46 16.65 -27.82 -21.80
C ASP A 46 15.21 -28.31 -21.97
N MET A 47 14.77 -28.36 -23.22
CA MET A 47 13.72 -29.26 -23.67
C MET A 47 13.85 -29.41 -25.19
N GLY A 48 14.52 -30.49 -25.57
CA GLY A 48 14.76 -30.90 -26.94
C GLY A 48 13.47 -31.27 -27.70
N ASP A 49 13.54 -30.95 -28.98
CA ASP A 49 12.87 -31.54 -30.14
C ASP A 49 12.47 -33.02 -29.97
N ASP A 50 11.17 -33.33 -30.16
CA ASP A 50 10.71 -34.39 -31.07
C ASP A 50 9.16 -34.44 -31.15
N GLY A 51 8.64 -34.52 -32.38
CA GLY A 51 7.42 -35.28 -32.65
C GLY A 51 6.08 -34.55 -32.81
N SER A 52 5.61 -34.52 -34.07
CA SER A 52 4.21 -34.70 -34.49
C SER A 52 3.37 -33.46 -34.85
N SER A 53 3.31 -33.24 -36.17
CA SER A 53 2.19 -32.76 -36.99
C SER A 53 0.80 -32.68 -36.34
N GLY A 54 0.17 -31.49 -36.40
CA GLY A 54 -1.28 -31.37 -36.16
C GLY A 54 -1.87 -29.96 -36.08
N LYS A 55 -2.17 -29.36 -37.24
CA LYS A 55 -3.13 -28.26 -37.54
C LYS A 55 -3.03 -26.92 -36.75
N PRO A 56 -3.06 -25.74 -37.43
CA PRO A 56 -3.21 -24.47 -36.74
C PRO A 56 -4.67 -24.31 -36.31
N ARG A 57 -4.97 -24.66 -35.05
CA ARG A 57 -6.20 -24.16 -34.41
C ARG A 57 -5.90 -22.71 -34.06
N GLU A 58 -6.61 -21.78 -34.70
CA GLU A 58 -6.60 -20.37 -34.32
C GLU A 58 -6.99 -20.26 -32.84
N GLU A 59 -5.98 -20.22 -31.97
CA GLU A 59 -6.10 -19.68 -30.64
C GLU A 59 -6.44 -18.21 -30.81
N ARG A 60 -7.75 -17.92 -30.68
CA ARG A 60 -8.20 -16.56 -30.37
C ARG A 60 -7.49 -16.16 -29.09
N LYS A 61 -6.42 -15.39 -29.23
CA LYS A 61 -5.68 -14.79 -28.12
C LYS A 61 -6.70 -14.12 -27.22
N ALA A 62 -6.90 -14.64 -26.01
CA ALA A 62 -7.77 -14.02 -25.04
C ALA A 62 -7.21 -12.63 -24.75
N GLU A 63 -7.90 -11.60 -25.22
CA GLU A 63 -7.51 -10.23 -24.93
C GLU A 63 -7.59 -10.01 -23.42
N PRO A 64 -6.59 -9.37 -22.79
CA PRO A 64 -6.62 -9.13 -21.37
C PRO A 64 -7.81 -8.22 -21.03
N VAL A 65 -8.67 -8.69 -20.13
CA VAL A 65 -9.81 -7.92 -19.60
C VAL A 65 -9.26 -6.65 -18.97
N ARG A 66 -9.46 -5.51 -19.64
CA ARG A 66 -9.13 -4.19 -19.09
C ARG A 66 -10.13 -3.89 -17.97
N VAL A 67 -9.74 -4.19 -16.73
CA VAL A 67 -10.53 -3.78 -15.56
C VAL A 67 -10.44 -2.26 -15.48
N GLU A 68 -11.59 -1.60 -15.44
CA GLU A 68 -11.65 -0.15 -15.21
C GLU A 68 -10.94 0.18 -13.89
N LYS A 69 -10.15 1.25 -13.89
CA LYS A 69 -9.40 1.71 -12.70
C LYS A 69 -10.39 1.97 -11.56
N LYS A 70 -10.37 1.11 -10.53
CA LYS A 70 -11.10 1.37 -9.28
C LYS A 70 -10.57 2.65 -8.66
N VAL A 71 -11.48 3.60 -8.38
CA VAL A 71 -11.14 4.88 -7.75
C VAL A 71 -10.70 4.61 -6.32
N GLY A 72 -9.49 5.06 -5.96
CA GLY A 72 -8.97 4.91 -4.61
C GLY A 72 -9.72 5.81 -3.62
N ARG A 73 -9.82 5.38 -2.36
CA ARG A 73 -10.55 6.09 -1.30
C ARG A 73 -10.10 7.57 -1.11
N ASN A 74 -8.85 7.88 -1.43
CA ASN A 74 -8.29 9.24 -1.34
C ASN A 74 -8.24 10.01 -2.66
N ASP A 75 -8.57 9.38 -3.79
CA ASP A 75 -8.54 10.03 -5.11
C ASP A 75 -9.67 11.04 -5.26
N LEU A 76 -9.56 11.93 -6.25
CA LEU A 76 -10.64 12.86 -6.58
C LEU A 76 -11.88 12.08 -7.00
N CYS A 77 -13.02 12.48 -6.45
CA CYS A 77 -14.29 11.81 -6.74
C CYS A 77 -14.68 12.03 -8.22
N PRO A 78 -15.09 10.99 -8.96
CA PRO A 78 -15.40 11.08 -10.39
C PRO A 78 -16.62 11.97 -10.71
N CYS A 79 -17.37 12.41 -9.70
CA CYS A 79 -18.46 13.36 -9.85
C CYS A 79 -18.01 14.82 -10.09
N GLY A 80 -16.70 15.08 -10.17
CA GLY A 80 -16.17 16.42 -10.47
C GLY A 80 -16.27 17.43 -9.31
N SER A 81 -16.63 16.98 -8.10
CA SER A 81 -16.82 17.85 -6.93
C SER A 81 -15.54 18.41 -6.32
N GLY A 82 -14.35 18.01 -6.81
CA GLY A 82 -13.05 18.37 -6.25
C GLY A 82 -12.75 17.76 -4.87
N LYS A 83 -13.69 16.99 -4.30
CA LYS A 83 -13.55 16.33 -2.98
C LYS A 83 -12.95 14.93 -3.16
N LYS A 84 -12.23 14.44 -2.14
CA LYS A 84 -11.71 13.06 -2.10
C LYS A 84 -12.88 12.07 -2.09
N TYR A 85 -12.73 10.91 -2.72
CA TYR A 85 -13.76 9.88 -2.86
C TYR A 85 -14.41 9.54 -1.50
N LYS A 86 -13.61 9.34 -0.45
CA LYS A 86 -14.07 9.10 0.94
C LYS A 86 -14.95 10.18 1.56
N GLN A 87 -14.87 11.41 1.06
CA GLN A 87 -15.63 12.56 1.55
C GLN A 87 -16.85 12.87 0.67
N CYS A 88 -17.04 12.10 -0.40
CA CYS A 88 -18.13 12.27 -1.34
C CYS A 88 -18.87 10.93 -1.49
N HIS A 89 -18.75 10.25 -2.63
CA HIS A 89 -19.49 9.02 -2.91
C HIS A 89 -19.03 7.82 -2.08
N GLY A 90 -17.75 7.78 -1.68
CA GLY A 90 -17.20 6.75 -0.78
C GLY A 90 -17.30 7.06 0.71
N LYS A 91 -18.27 7.90 1.12
CA LYS A 91 -18.51 8.22 2.54
C LYS A 91 -19.36 7.16 3.25
N ASN A 92 -20.22 6.49 2.50
CA ASN A 92 -21.14 5.45 2.98
C ASN A 92 -20.79 4.06 2.42
N GLU A 93 -19.69 3.97 1.68
CA GLU A 93 -19.06 2.74 1.18
C GLU A 93 -17.81 2.46 2.04
#